data_AF-A0A7Y2YH54-F1
#
_entry.id   AF-A0A7Y2YH54-F1
#
_cell.length_a   1.000
_cell.length_b   1.000
_cell.length_c   1.000
_cell.angle_alpha   90.00
_cell.angle_beta   90.00
_cell.angle_gamma   90.00
#
_symmetry.space_group_name_H-M   'P 1'
#
loop_
_entity.id
_entity.type
_entity.pdbx_description
1 polymer ?
#
loop_
_entity_poly.entity_id
_entity_poly.type
_entity_poly.pdbx_seq_one_letter_code
_entity_poly.pdbx_strand_id
1 'polypeptide(L)' 'MKRAIFPGSFDPITLGHYDIIERGIHLFDEIIIAIGTNADKAYMFDEDQRKSFIEKAFKNQKKIKVDT' A
#
# COMPACT_ATOMS: atom_id res chain seq x y z
N MET A 1 -6.78 14.82 12.96
CA MET A 1 -6.27 14.07 11.80
C MET A 1 -6.22 12.59 12.17
N LYS A 2 -7.07 11.77 11.58
CA LYS A 2 -7.12 10.32 11.76
C LYS A 2 -6.25 9.66 10.69
N ARG A 3 -5.13 9.07 11.11
CA ARG A 3 -4.18 8.39 10.23
C ARG A 3 -4.27 6.88 10.42
N ALA A 4 -4.31 6.13 9.34
CA ALA A 4 -4.20 4.67 9.35
C ALA A 4 -2.90 4.21 8.70
N ILE A 5 -2.42 3.04 9.12
CA ILE A 5 -1.32 2.33 8.48
C ILE A 5 -1.88 1.00 7.97
N PHE A 6 -1.61 0.69 6.72
CA PHE A 6 -1.94 -0.57 6.07
C PHE A 6 -0.64 -1.28 5.68
N PRO A 7 -0.04 -2.05 6.60
CA PRO A 7 1.25 -2.69 6.38
C PRO A 7 1.09 -4.01 5.61
N GLY A 8 2.05 -4.32 4.75
CA GLY A 8 2.04 -5.58 4.01
C GLY A 8 3.26 -5.74 3.10
N SER A 9 3.49 -6.97 2.64
CA SER A 9 4.55 -7.26 1.67
C SER A 9 4.19 -6.75 0.26
N PHE A 10 2.90 -6.76 -0.10
CA PHE A 10 2.36 -6.27 -1.38
C PHE A 10 3.13 -6.77 -2.62
N ASP A 11 3.29 -8.08 -2.70
CA ASP A 11 4.11 -8.76 -3.71
C ASP A 11 3.26 -9.70 -4.59
N PRO A 12 2.42 -9.19 -5.51
CA PRO A 12 2.10 -7.77 -5.73
C PRO A 12 0.89 -7.31 -4.88
N ILE A 13 0.53 -6.03 -4.98
CA ILE A 13 -0.79 -5.57 -4.53
C ILE A 13 -1.90 -6.31 -5.31
N THR A 14 -3.01 -6.64 -4.64
CA THR A 14 -4.13 -7.40 -5.21
C THR A 14 -5.40 -6.56 -5.18
N LEU A 15 -6.44 -6.99 -5.90
CA LEU A 15 -7.75 -6.33 -5.85
C LEU A 15 -8.38 -6.39 -4.45
N GLY A 16 -8.07 -7.42 -3.65
CA GLY A 16 -8.49 -7.50 -2.26
C GLY A 16 -7.83 -6.44 -1.38
N HIS A 17 -6.53 -6.21 -1.56
CA HIS A 17 -5.83 -5.10 -0.89
C HIS A 17 -6.44 -3.76 -1.31
N TYR A 18 -6.70 -3.58 -2.61
CA TYR A 18 -7.28 -2.36 -3.15
C TYR A 18 -8.65 -2.04 -2.52
N ASP A 19 -9.55 -3.02 -2.45
CA ASP A 19 -10.87 -2.87 -1.84
C ASP A 19 -10.80 -2.40 -0.37
N ILE A 20 -9.91 -3.01 0.42
CA ILE A 20 -9.75 -2.65 1.83
C ILE A 20 -9.25 -1.21 1.99
N ILE A 21 -8.29 -0.80 1.15
CA ILE A 21 -7.74 0.56 1.18
C ILE A 21 -8.83 1.57 0.77
N GLU A 22 -9.55 1.33 -0.33
CA GLU A 22 -10.64 2.20 -0.80
C GLU A 22 -11.72 2.40 0.28
N ARG A 23 -12.13 1.33 0.96
CA ARG A 23 -13.07 1.43 2.08
C ARG A 23 -12.51 2.27 3.24
N GLY A 24 -11.21 2.19 3.49
CA GLY A 24 -10.52 3.00 4.49
C GLY A 24 -10.51 4.50 4.18
N ILE A 25 -10.47 4.91 2.90
CA ILE A 25 -10.36 6.33 2.48
C ILE A 25 -11.54 7.18 3.01
N HIS A 26 -12.68 6.54 3.25
CA HIS A 26 -13.87 7.18 3.82
C HIS A 26 -13.82 7.32 5.36
N LEU A 27 -12.95 6.57 6.04
CA LEU A 27 -12.85 6.52 7.49
C LEU A 27 -11.68 7.37 8.05
N PHE A 28 -10.65 7.55 7.24
CA PHE A 28 -9.41 8.21 7.63
C PHE A 28 -9.11 9.47 6.80
N ASP A 29 -8.39 10.40 7.41
CA ASP A 29 -7.89 11.60 6.73
C ASP A 29 -6.68 11.26 5.85
N GLU A 30 -5.89 10.24 6.26
CA GLU A 30 -4.73 9.74 5.54
C GLU A 30 -4.53 8.24 5.81
N ILE A 31 -4.12 7.50 4.78
CA ILE A 31 -3.70 6.10 4.87
C ILE A 31 -2.26 5.99 4.36
N ILE A 32 -1.38 5.43 5.18
CA ILE A 32 -0.03 5.02 4.76
C ILE A 32 -0.07 3.55 4.38
N ILE A 33 0.27 3.23 3.14
CA ILE A 33 0.53 1.86 2.70
C ILE A 33 2.02 1.59 2.95
N ALA A 34 2.32 0.78 3.96
CA ALA A 34 3.70 0.52 4.40
C ALA A 34 4.20 -0.82 3.85
N ILE A 35 5.18 -0.78 2.95
CA ILE A 35 5.70 -1.94 2.25
C ILE A 35 6.79 -2.61 3.10
N GLY A 36 6.43 -3.69 3.78
CA GLY A 36 7.37 -4.42 4.62
C GLY A 36 8.36 -5.27 3.82
N THR A 37 9.63 -5.19 4.21
CA THR A 37 10.69 -6.12 3.81
C THR A 37 10.95 -7.15 4.91
N ASN A 38 11.23 -8.38 4.50
CA ASN A 38 11.56 -9.50 5.37
C ASN A 38 12.67 -10.29 4.68
N ALA A 39 13.84 -10.37 5.33
CA ALA A 39 15.02 -11.03 4.79
C ALA A 39 14.84 -12.52 4.53
N ASP A 40 13.90 -13.17 5.22
CA ASP A 40 13.62 -14.60 5.08
C ASP A 40 12.65 -14.89 3.91
N LYS A 41 12.07 -13.86 3.29
CA LYS A 41 11.15 -14.01 2.17
C LYS A 41 11.84 -13.79 0.83
N ALA A 42 11.66 -14.74 -0.08
CA ALA A 42 11.96 -14.54 -1.49
C ALA A 42 10.77 -13.81 -2.15
N TYR A 43 10.99 -12.53 -2.48
CA TYR A 43 9.99 -11.71 -3.16
C TYR A 43 9.98 -11.98 -4.67
N MET A 44 8.78 -11.98 -5.26
CA MET A 44 8.55 -12.08 -6.70
C MET A 44 8.96 -10.79 -7.42
N PHE A 45 8.72 -9.64 -6.78
CA PHE A 45 9.05 -8.31 -7.29
C PHE A 45 9.95 -7.56 -6.30
N ASP A 46 10.88 -6.76 -6.84
CA ASP A 46 11.72 -5.91 -6.01
C ASP A 46 10.90 -4.80 -5.31
N GLU A 47 11.52 -4.11 -4.34
CA GLU A 47 10.84 -3.07 -3.57
C GLU A 47 10.31 -1.93 -4.46
N ASP A 48 11.08 -1.49 -5.45
CA ASP A 48 10.72 -0.41 -6.36
C ASP A 48 9.53 -0.78 -7.24
N GLN A 49 9.48 -2.02 -7.73
CA GLN A 49 8.36 -2.56 -8.49
C GLN A 49 7.09 -2.61 -7.64
N ARG A 50 7.18 -3.17 -6.43
CA ARG A 50 6.04 -3.26 -5.50
C ARG A 50 5.50 -1.87 -5.17
N LYS A 51 6.39 -0.91 -4.88
CA LYS A 51 6.04 0.49 -4.68
C LYS A 51 5.36 1.10 -5.91
N SER A 52 5.93 0.91 -7.09
CA SER A 52 5.38 1.41 -8.35
C SER A 52 3.97 0.87 -8.62
N PHE A 53 3.69 -0.39 -8.31
CA PHE A 53 2.36 -0.97 -8.49
C PHE A 53 1.31 -0.28 -7.61
N ILE A 54 1.65 -0.03 -6.35
CA ILE A 54 0.75 0.63 -5.39
C ILE A 54 0.53 2.10 -5.80
N GLU A 55 1.60 2.82 -6.14
CA GLU A 55 1.51 4.21 -6.62
C GLU A 55 0.66 4.34 -7.88
N LYS A 56 0.76 3.39 -8.81
CA LYS A 56 -0.09 3.35 -10.01
C LYS A 56 -1.55 3.05 -9.67
N ALA A 57 -1.82 2.12 -8.75
CA ALA A 57 -3.17 1.78 -8.32
C ALA A 57 -3.91 2.96 -7.68
N PHE A 58 -3.19 3.82 -6.94
CA PHE A 58 -3.77 4.94 -6.19
C PHE A 58 -3.34 6.32 -6.70
N LYS A 59 -2.90 6.45 -7.95
CA LYS A 59 -2.34 7.68 -8.54
C LYS A 59 -3.18 8.95 -8.29
N ASN A 60 -4.51 8.82 -8.22
CA ASN A 60 -5.42 9.95 -8.06
C ASN A 60 -5.92 10.15 -6.61
N GLN A 61 -5.48 9.34 -5.66
CA GLN A 61 -5.93 9.41 -4.27
C GLN A 61 -4.97 10.21 -3.39
N LYS A 62 -5.34 11.47 -3.14
CA LYS A 62 -4.55 12.41 -2.32
C LYS A 62 -4.43 12.03 -0.84
N LYS A 63 -5.32 11.15 -0.36
CA LYS A 63 -5.30 10.65 1.04
C LYS A 63 -4.35 9.47 1.23
N ILE A 64 -3.74 8.96 0.17
CA ILE A 64 -2.87 7.78 0.23
C ILE A 64 -1.42 8.21 0.11
N LYS A 65 -0.58 7.71 1.03
CA LYS A 65 0.87 7.78 0.97
C LYS A 65 1.44 6.36 0.90
N VAL A 66 2.46 6.15 0.09
CA VAL A 66 3.21 4.89 0.04
C VAL A 66 4.57 5.12 0.70
N ASP A 67 4.94 4.24 1.63
CA ASP A 67 6.22 4.26 2.34
C ASP A 67 6.80 2.84 2.43
N THR A 68 8.13 2.73 2.54
CA THR A 68 8.85 1.46 2.72
C THR A 68 9.48 1.38 4.10
#